data_AF-A2R2V0-F1
#
_entry.id   AF-A2R2V0-F1
#
_cell.length_a   1.000
_cell.length_b   1.000
_cell.length_c   1.000
_cell.angle_alpha   90.00
_cell.angle_beta   90.00
_cell.angle_gamma   90.00
#
_symmetry.space_group_name_H-M   'P 1'
#
loop_
_entity.id
_entity.type
_entity.pdbx_description
1 polymer ?
#
loop_
_entity_poly.entity_id
_entity_poly.type
_entity_poly.pdbx_seq_one_letter_code
_entity_poly.pdbx_strand_id
1 'polypeptide(L)'
;DSGITGTIMAATGESASTYTGLDEVLPGPAVIISLIAYNSTVQAMNTTLHNLSTQLTNHTTQINTTLTPPTSYSYWSYIKPNFLASQSAGASSLFTSRLLGKSELSSLPQPDLIHYLQQISASQSGDGTLLIFGLQGGRGTANVPEQRRGSVLSSWRSAYAHVMAYGGSVNDTGDPAASLAEAAEWYESVLEPVWRDWAPNMGAYMNEGNPFSSTWKRDYYGDGYERLAEVKRRYDPNGSLWVYAGVGSDLWEFDLRSGLLCRV
;
A
#
# COMPACT_ATOMS: atom_id res chain seq x y z
N ASP A 1 18.13 -1.08 3.55
CA ASP A 1 18.71 -0.55 4.80
C ASP A 1 19.53 0.72 4.68
N SER A 2 19.70 1.32 3.51
CA SER A 2 20.47 2.56 3.31
C SER A 2 19.90 3.81 4.03
N GLY A 3 18.78 3.68 4.76
CA GLY A 3 18.11 4.81 5.42
C GLY A 3 17.28 5.68 4.48
N ILE A 4 17.25 5.36 3.19
CA ILE A 4 16.45 6.06 2.18
C ILE A 4 14.98 5.64 2.34
N THR A 5 14.09 6.62 2.28
CA THR A 5 12.63 6.47 2.26
C THR A 5 12.07 7.09 0.99
N GLY A 6 10.75 7.04 0.81
CA GLY A 6 10.08 7.68 -0.32
C GLY A 6 8.94 6.84 -0.86
N THR A 7 8.61 7.05 -2.13
CA THR A 7 7.54 6.34 -2.83
C THR A 7 8.02 5.81 -4.17
N ILE A 8 7.57 4.62 -4.53
CA ILE A 8 7.63 4.12 -5.91
C ILE A 8 6.19 3.98 -6.39
N MET A 9 5.86 4.66 -7.48
CA MET A 9 4.58 4.55 -8.13
C MET A 9 4.78 3.81 -9.45
N ALA A 10 3.99 2.79 -9.71
CA ALA A 10 3.96 2.08 -10.98
C ALA A 10 2.53 2.04 -11.50
N ALA A 11 2.31 2.43 -12.75
CA ALA A 11 0.99 2.44 -13.36
C ALA A 11 1.04 1.82 -14.76
N THR A 12 -0.05 1.22 -15.20
CA THR A 12 -0.20 0.63 -16.55
C THR A 12 -1.41 1.22 -17.27
N GLY A 13 -1.53 0.98 -18.57
CA GLY A 13 -2.69 1.41 -19.36
C GLY A 13 -2.90 2.92 -19.34
N GLU A 14 -4.16 3.35 -19.36
CA GLU A 14 -4.57 4.76 -19.29
C GLU A 14 -4.23 5.40 -17.93
N SER A 15 -4.16 4.59 -16.87
CA SER A 15 -3.69 5.07 -15.56
C SER A 15 -2.26 5.61 -15.64
N ALA A 16 -1.39 4.96 -16.42
CA ALA A 16 -0.02 5.43 -16.64
C ALA A 16 0.00 6.85 -17.24
N SER A 17 -0.75 7.09 -18.31
CA SER A 17 -0.84 8.39 -18.97
C SER A 17 -1.35 9.48 -18.01
N THR A 18 -2.38 9.15 -17.21
CA THR A 18 -2.97 10.08 -16.23
C THR A 18 -1.97 10.53 -15.17
N TYR A 19 -1.21 9.61 -14.57
CA TYR A 19 -0.30 9.93 -13.46
C TYR A 19 1.06 10.46 -13.90
N THR A 20 1.49 10.17 -15.13
CA THR A 20 2.81 10.57 -15.63
C THR A 20 2.75 11.72 -16.63
N GLY A 21 1.57 12.06 -17.15
CA GLY A 21 1.38 13.08 -18.18
C GLY A 21 1.91 12.65 -19.56
N LEU A 22 2.00 11.35 -19.81
CA LEU A 22 2.38 10.82 -21.12
C LEU A 22 1.22 10.94 -22.11
N ASP A 23 1.52 11.39 -23.33
CA ASP A 23 0.54 11.59 -24.40
C ASP A 23 0.03 10.29 -25.04
N GLU A 24 0.70 9.16 -24.78
CA GLU A 24 0.37 7.84 -25.33
C GLU A 24 0.35 6.77 -24.23
N VAL A 25 -0.48 5.73 -24.41
CA VAL A 25 -0.53 4.57 -23.53
C VAL A 25 0.66 3.65 -23.85
N LEU A 26 1.51 3.42 -22.85
CA LEU A 26 2.66 2.53 -23.00
C LEU A 26 2.25 1.05 -22.97
N PRO A 27 2.93 0.17 -23.72
CA PRO A 27 2.69 -1.29 -23.66
C PRO A 27 3.14 -1.91 -22.32
N GLY A 28 3.88 -1.17 -21.49
CA GLY A 28 4.38 -1.60 -20.19
C GLY A 28 4.12 -0.57 -19.10
N PRO A 29 4.63 -0.79 -17.88
CA PRO A 29 4.40 0.14 -16.78
C PRO A 29 5.20 1.43 -16.95
N ALA A 30 4.58 2.55 -16.59
CA ALA A 30 5.28 3.79 -16.28
C ALA A 30 5.59 3.84 -14.78
N VAL A 31 6.83 4.17 -14.42
CA VAL A 31 7.31 4.11 -13.02
C VAL A 31 7.92 5.45 -12.60
N ILE A 32 7.46 5.99 -11.47
CA ILE A 32 8.04 7.17 -10.83
C ILE A 32 8.66 6.73 -9.49
N ILE A 33 9.95 7.02 -9.30
CA ILE A 33 10.69 6.73 -8.07
C ILE A 33 11.05 8.05 -7.40
N SER A 34 10.39 8.35 -6.27
CA SER A 34 10.66 9.53 -5.45
C SER A 34 11.37 9.12 -4.17
N LEU A 35 12.61 9.58 -3.97
CA LEU A 35 13.45 9.14 -2.86
C LEU A 35 13.87 10.31 -1.98
N ILE A 36 13.95 10.05 -0.68
CA ILE A 36 14.30 11.01 0.37
C ILE A 36 15.35 10.36 1.25
N ALA A 37 16.45 11.09 1.49
CA ALA A 37 17.49 10.68 2.42
C ALA A 37 17.65 11.74 3.51
N TYR A 38 17.38 11.36 4.77
CA TYR A 38 17.62 12.24 5.91
C TYR A 38 19.12 12.32 6.23
N ASN A 39 19.59 13.50 6.65
CA ASN A 39 21.00 13.73 7.02
C ASN A 39 22.01 13.30 5.94
N SER A 40 21.66 13.51 4.67
CA SER A 40 22.51 13.19 3.51
C SER A 40 22.87 14.45 2.73
N THR A 41 23.69 14.31 1.69
CA THR A 41 24.09 15.41 0.80
C THR A 41 23.50 15.24 -0.59
N VAL A 42 23.34 16.35 -1.32
CA VAL A 42 22.94 16.35 -2.73
C VAL A 42 23.87 15.47 -3.57
N GLN A 43 25.18 15.53 -3.31
CA GLN A 43 26.16 14.70 -4.01
C GLN A 43 25.93 13.20 -3.78
N ALA A 44 25.75 12.78 -2.53
CA ALA A 44 25.51 11.37 -2.20
C ALA A 44 24.19 10.86 -2.82
N MET A 45 23.14 11.70 -2.79
CA MET A 45 21.86 11.36 -3.43
C MET A 45 22.00 11.28 -4.94
N ASN A 46 22.74 12.19 -5.57
CA ASN A 46 22.96 12.18 -7.01
C ASN A 46 23.71 10.93 -7.46
N THR A 47 24.77 10.53 -6.73
CA THR A 47 25.46 9.26 -6.95
C THR A 47 24.51 8.06 -6.81
N THR A 48 23.64 8.06 -5.80
CA THR A 48 22.65 6.98 -5.60
C THR A 48 21.70 6.87 -6.80
N LEU A 49 21.16 7.99 -7.28
CA LEU A 49 20.25 8.04 -8.43
C LEU A 49 20.92 7.60 -9.73
N HIS A 50 22.16 8.03 -9.97
CA HIS A 50 22.92 7.62 -11.16
C HIS A 50 23.21 6.12 -11.13
N ASN A 51 23.64 5.58 -10.00
CA ASN A 51 23.87 4.14 -9.85
C ASN A 51 22.58 3.34 -10.12
N LEU A 52 21.44 3.79 -9.59
CA LEU A 52 20.14 3.16 -9.84
C LEU A 52 19.77 3.20 -11.33
N SER A 53 19.88 4.36 -11.98
CA SER A 53 19.58 4.51 -13.42
C SER A 53 20.50 3.64 -14.29
N THR A 54 21.79 3.57 -13.97
CA THR A 54 22.74 2.70 -14.66
C THR A 54 22.38 1.23 -14.48
N GLN A 55 22.00 0.79 -13.27
CA GLN A 55 21.57 -0.59 -13.05
C GLN A 55 20.31 -0.92 -13.86
N LEU A 56 19.33 -0.04 -13.88
CA LEU A 56 18.10 -0.24 -14.64
C LEU A 56 18.37 -0.37 -16.15
N THR A 57 19.17 0.55 -16.71
CA THR A 57 19.44 0.60 -18.16
C THR A 57 20.45 -0.45 -18.63
N ASN A 58 21.33 -0.96 -17.75
CA ASN A 58 22.23 -2.06 -18.08
C ASN A 58 21.50 -3.38 -18.35
N HIS A 59 20.31 -3.57 -17.78
CA HIS A 59 19.53 -4.81 -17.93
C HIS A 59 18.61 -4.80 -19.15
N THR A 60 18.33 -3.63 -19.75
CA THR A 60 17.49 -3.53 -20.94
C THR A 60 17.61 -2.17 -21.62
N THR A 61 17.56 -2.16 -22.96
CA THR A 61 17.47 -0.94 -23.76
C THR A 61 16.03 -0.49 -23.99
N GLN A 62 15.04 -1.18 -23.42
CA GLN A 62 13.61 -0.94 -23.65
C GLN A 62 12.99 0.04 -22.66
N ILE A 63 13.79 0.63 -21.76
CA ILE A 63 13.30 1.62 -20.79
C ILE A 63 13.94 2.98 -21.08
N ASN A 64 13.11 4.02 -21.03
CA ASN A 64 13.59 5.40 -20.97
C ASN A 64 13.60 5.85 -19.51
N THR A 65 14.70 6.48 -19.08
CA THR A 65 14.82 7.00 -17.72
C THR A 65 15.10 8.49 -17.75
N THR A 66 14.36 9.25 -16.95
CA THR A 66 14.56 10.69 -16.76
C THR A 66 14.94 10.91 -15.31
N LEU A 67 16.09 11.55 -15.10
CA LEU A 67 16.61 11.85 -13.76
C LEU A 67 16.36 13.32 -13.41
N THR A 68 15.73 13.56 -12.28
CA THR A 68 15.62 14.91 -11.70
C THR A 68 16.77 15.11 -10.69
N PRO A 69 17.56 16.19 -10.80
CA PRO A 69 18.63 16.48 -9.84
C PRO A 69 18.08 16.61 -8.41
N PRO A 70 18.73 16.01 -7.40
CA PRO A 70 18.27 16.11 -6.03
C PRO A 70 18.52 17.51 -5.45
N THR A 71 17.64 17.92 -4.55
CA THR A 71 17.74 19.17 -3.78
C THR A 71 17.80 18.86 -2.28
N SER A 72 18.30 19.81 -1.49
CA SER A 72 18.40 19.66 -0.03
C SER A 72 17.68 20.80 0.69
N TYR A 73 16.94 20.44 1.73
CA TYR A 73 16.21 21.37 2.58
C TYR A 73 16.37 20.97 4.05
N SER A 74 16.16 21.91 4.97
CA SER A 74 15.88 21.54 6.36
C SER A 74 14.58 20.74 6.43
N TYR A 75 14.42 19.89 7.46
CA TYR A 75 13.18 19.13 7.63
C TYR A 75 11.94 20.04 7.61
N TRP A 76 11.95 21.13 8.39
CA TRP A 76 10.82 22.05 8.48
C TRP A 76 10.52 22.79 7.17
N SER A 77 11.56 23.17 6.42
CA SER A 77 11.39 23.81 5.11
C SER A 77 10.84 22.83 4.07
N TYR A 78 11.20 21.55 4.19
CA TYR A 78 10.71 20.50 3.31
C TYR A 78 9.24 20.16 3.60
N ILE A 79 8.88 20.06 4.88
CA ILE A 79 7.53 19.60 5.24
C ILE A 79 6.43 20.67 5.10
N LYS A 80 6.80 21.96 5.03
CA LYS A 80 5.86 23.08 4.99
C LYS A 80 5.75 23.71 3.59
N PRO A 81 4.57 24.23 3.22
CA PRO A 81 3.30 24.12 3.94
C PRO A 81 2.63 22.74 3.78
N ASN A 82 2.90 22.02 2.68
CA ASN A 82 2.09 20.89 2.23
C ASN A 82 2.96 19.77 1.64
N PHE A 83 3.79 19.14 2.47
CA PHE A 83 4.62 18.04 2.00
C PHE A 83 3.81 16.79 1.66
N LEU A 84 3.85 16.40 0.37
CA LEU A 84 3.10 15.30 -0.23
C LEU A 84 1.58 15.34 0.03
N ALA A 85 1.05 16.48 0.52
CA ALA A 85 -0.37 16.62 0.71
C ALA A 85 -1.04 16.68 -0.65
N SER A 86 -1.94 15.73 -0.91
CA SER A 86 -2.87 15.84 -2.03
C SER A 86 -3.66 17.14 -1.90
N GLN A 87 -3.76 17.90 -2.98
CA GLN A 87 -4.69 19.04 -3.06
C GLN A 87 -6.08 18.59 -3.56
N SER A 88 -6.27 17.29 -3.74
CA SER A 88 -7.52 16.66 -4.18
C SER A 88 -8.07 15.73 -3.11
N ALA A 89 -9.39 15.74 -2.95
CA ALA A 89 -10.16 14.88 -2.07
C ALA A 89 -11.50 14.51 -2.73
N GLY A 90 -12.22 13.54 -2.16
CA GLY A 90 -13.53 13.12 -2.67
C GLY A 90 -13.49 12.02 -3.74
N ALA A 91 -12.32 11.43 -4.00
CA ALA A 91 -12.23 10.23 -4.83
C ALA A 91 -12.89 9.04 -4.12
N SER A 92 -13.85 8.39 -4.79
CA SER A 92 -14.37 7.10 -4.38
C SER A 92 -13.36 6.02 -4.73
N SER A 93 -12.80 5.36 -3.72
CA SER A 93 -11.78 4.33 -3.95
C SER A 93 -11.87 3.22 -2.91
N LEU A 94 -11.70 2.00 -3.38
CA LEU A 94 -11.36 0.83 -2.60
C LEU A 94 -10.07 0.28 -3.19
N PHE A 95 -9.15 -0.16 -2.34
CA PHE A 95 -7.89 -0.77 -2.71
C PHE A 95 -7.43 -1.73 -1.61
N THR A 96 -6.45 -2.57 -1.91
CA THR A 96 -5.83 -3.49 -0.95
C THR A 96 -4.37 -3.13 -0.73
N SER A 97 -3.79 -3.60 0.38
CA SER A 97 -2.36 -3.43 0.64
C SER A 97 -1.73 -4.63 1.31
N ARG A 98 -0.40 -4.68 1.21
CA ARG A 98 0.42 -5.64 1.96
C ARG A 98 1.77 -5.02 2.32
N LEU A 99 2.26 -5.35 3.51
CA LEU A 99 3.63 -5.06 3.92
C LEU A 99 4.55 -6.10 3.32
N LEU A 100 5.60 -5.67 2.63
CA LEU A 100 6.58 -6.55 2.01
C LEU A 100 7.95 -6.35 2.65
N GLY A 101 8.57 -7.47 3.05
CA GLY A 101 9.88 -7.51 3.63
C GLY A 101 10.96 -7.88 2.62
N LYS A 102 12.15 -8.22 3.14
CA LYS A 102 13.27 -8.64 2.28
C LYS A 102 12.99 -9.98 1.57
N SER A 103 12.27 -10.90 2.23
CA SER A 103 11.90 -12.21 1.72
C SER A 103 10.94 -12.12 0.53
N GLU A 104 10.02 -11.16 0.57
CA GLU A 104 9.00 -10.96 -0.47
C GLU A 104 9.52 -10.11 -1.64
N LEU A 105 10.68 -9.45 -1.47
CA LEU A 105 11.28 -8.55 -2.45
C LEU A 105 12.60 -9.14 -2.97
N SER A 106 13.74 -8.63 -2.47
CA SER A 106 15.07 -8.89 -3.03
C SER A 106 15.61 -10.30 -2.79
N SER A 107 15.00 -11.08 -1.89
CA SER A 107 15.39 -12.49 -1.67
C SER A 107 14.49 -13.46 -2.43
N LEU A 108 13.39 -12.98 -3.02
CA LEU A 108 12.51 -13.78 -3.85
C LEU A 108 13.17 -14.00 -5.22
N PRO A 109 13.09 -15.21 -5.82
CA PRO A 109 13.56 -15.41 -7.19
C PRO A 109 12.90 -14.42 -8.14
N GLN A 110 13.71 -13.85 -9.04
CA GLN A 110 13.25 -12.81 -9.95
C GLN A 110 12.01 -13.21 -10.79
N PRO A 111 11.90 -14.44 -11.33
CA PRO A 111 10.69 -14.86 -12.05
C PRO A 111 9.43 -14.83 -11.19
N ASP A 112 9.53 -15.22 -9.92
CA ASP A 112 8.39 -15.22 -8.99
C ASP A 112 7.99 -13.79 -8.64
N LEU A 113 8.96 -12.89 -8.41
CA LEU A 113 8.69 -11.47 -8.20
C LEU A 113 7.98 -10.84 -9.41
N ILE A 114 8.43 -11.15 -10.63
CA ILE A 114 7.77 -10.68 -11.86
C ILE A 114 6.35 -11.22 -11.95
N HIS A 115 6.16 -12.51 -11.64
CA HIS A 115 4.85 -13.15 -11.66
C HIS A 115 3.85 -12.48 -10.71
N TYR A 116 4.24 -12.26 -9.46
CA TYR A 116 3.38 -11.60 -8.49
C TYR A 116 3.10 -10.13 -8.85
N LEU A 117 4.11 -9.40 -9.35
CA LEU A 117 3.90 -8.03 -9.82
C LEU A 117 2.92 -7.96 -11.00
N GLN A 118 2.95 -8.94 -11.92
CA GLN A 118 1.98 -9.03 -13.01
C GLN A 118 0.57 -9.34 -12.50
N GLN A 119 0.43 -10.32 -11.61
CA GLN A 119 -0.87 -10.72 -11.06
C GLN A 119 -1.51 -9.61 -10.22
N ILE A 120 -0.74 -8.97 -9.35
CA ILE A 120 -1.26 -7.89 -8.51
C ILE A 120 -1.58 -6.62 -9.31
N SER A 121 -1.08 -6.54 -10.55
CA SER A 121 -1.40 -5.46 -11.47
C SER A 121 -2.67 -5.71 -12.30
N ALA A 122 -3.52 -6.66 -11.90
CA ALA A 122 -4.81 -6.87 -12.56
C ALA A 122 -5.71 -5.63 -12.45
N SER A 123 -6.54 -5.42 -13.47
CA SER A 123 -7.50 -4.32 -13.57
C SER A 123 -8.88 -4.88 -13.85
N GLN A 124 -9.90 -4.38 -13.14
CA GLN A 124 -11.29 -4.82 -13.30
C GLN A 124 -11.86 -4.39 -14.65
N SER A 125 -11.57 -3.17 -15.11
CA SER A 125 -12.07 -2.62 -16.37
C SER A 125 -11.12 -2.84 -17.55
N GLY A 126 -9.84 -3.09 -17.29
CA GLY A 126 -8.81 -3.27 -18.32
C GLY A 126 -8.08 -1.98 -18.72
N ASP A 127 -8.48 -0.82 -18.17
CA ASP A 127 -7.90 0.50 -18.49
C ASP A 127 -6.54 0.74 -17.79
N GLY A 128 -6.05 -0.26 -17.06
CA GLY A 128 -4.81 -0.21 -16.32
C GLY A 128 -5.00 -0.20 -14.81
N THR A 129 -3.89 -0.11 -14.09
CA THR A 129 -3.86 -0.14 -12.62
C THR A 129 -2.78 0.81 -12.08
N LEU A 130 -2.76 0.94 -10.76
CA LEU A 130 -1.77 1.67 -9.98
C LEU A 130 -1.24 0.78 -8.85
N LEU A 131 0.07 0.75 -8.67
CA LEU A 131 0.74 0.27 -7.49
C LEU A 131 1.51 1.42 -6.84
N ILE A 132 1.39 1.56 -5.52
CA ILE A 132 2.15 2.53 -4.75
C ILE A 132 2.91 1.80 -3.65
N PHE A 133 4.23 1.92 -3.67
CA PHE A 133 5.13 1.40 -2.66
C PHE A 133 5.57 2.55 -1.76
N GLY A 134 5.02 2.63 -0.56
CA GLY A 134 5.56 3.47 0.52
C GLY A 134 6.80 2.82 1.10
N LEU A 135 7.97 3.39 0.85
CA LEU A 135 9.24 2.84 1.32
C LEU A 135 9.46 3.16 2.80
N GLN A 136 9.90 2.17 3.55
CA GLN A 136 10.23 2.33 4.96
C GLN A 136 11.67 2.82 5.13
N GLY A 137 11.83 3.98 5.74
CA GLY A 137 13.14 4.61 5.98
C GLY A 137 13.96 3.89 7.05
N GLY A 138 14.92 3.06 6.61
CA GLY A 138 15.92 2.46 7.48
C GLY A 138 15.36 1.54 8.57
N ARG A 139 16.15 1.31 9.63
CA ARG A 139 15.89 0.27 10.64
C ARG A 139 15.14 0.78 11.89
N GLY A 140 14.68 2.03 11.88
CA GLY A 140 14.08 2.67 13.06
C GLY A 140 12.92 1.85 13.65
N THR A 141 11.90 1.57 12.84
CA THR A 141 10.75 0.76 13.24
C THR A 141 11.16 -0.66 13.64
N ALA A 142 12.05 -1.31 12.88
CA ALA A 142 12.55 -2.66 13.17
C ALA A 142 13.23 -2.75 14.54
N ASN A 143 13.96 -1.70 14.93
CA ASN A 143 14.74 -1.65 16.16
C ASN A 143 13.96 -1.07 17.37
N VAL A 144 12.65 -0.81 17.24
CA VAL A 144 11.85 -0.30 18.38
C VAL A 144 11.91 -1.32 19.54
N PRO A 145 12.35 -0.91 20.75
CA PRO A 145 12.37 -1.77 21.93
C PRO A 145 10.99 -2.34 22.22
N GLU A 146 10.91 -3.60 22.65
CA GLU A 146 9.67 -4.35 22.82
C GLU A 146 8.63 -3.61 23.65
N GLN A 147 9.04 -3.05 24.79
CA GLN A 147 8.21 -2.26 25.70
C GLN A 147 7.64 -0.97 25.09
N ARG A 148 8.12 -0.53 23.92
CA ARG A 148 7.65 0.66 23.20
C ARG A 148 6.88 0.32 21.93
N ARG A 149 6.70 -0.96 21.60
CA ARG A 149 6.05 -1.38 20.33
C ARG A 149 4.54 -1.16 20.33
N GLY A 150 3.89 -1.20 21.49
CA GLY A 150 2.44 -1.15 21.60
C GLY A 150 1.77 -2.30 20.84
N SER A 151 0.58 -2.06 20.31
CA SER A 151 -0.20 -3.03 19.50
C SER A 151 0.07 -2.93 18.00
N VAL A 152 1.19 -2.30 17.60
CA VAL A 152 1.55 -2.19 16.18
C VAL A 152 1.83 -3.59 15.63
N LEU A 153 1.20 -3.93 14.51
CA LEU A 153 1.39 -5.19 13.79
C LEU A 153 2.89 -5.53 13.67
N SER A 154 3.26 -6.75 14.05
CA SER A 154 4.66 -7.18 14.14
C SER A 154 5.39 -7.15 12.79
N SER A 155 4.69 -7.35 11.69
CA SER A 155 5.23 -7.31 10.31
C SER A 155 5.89 -5.98 9.95
N TRP A 156 5.54 -4.87 10.60
CA TRP A 156 6.24 -3.59 10.46
C TRP A 156 7.72 -3.64 10.86
N ARG A 157 8.14 -4.66 11.62
CA ARG A 157 9.54 -4.84 12.04
C ARG A 157 10.42 -5.47 10.95
N SER A 158 9.83 -6.16 9.98
CA SER A 158 10.51 -6.76 8.83
C SER A 158 10.20 -6.08 7.49
N ALA A 159 9.17 -5.23 7.46
CA ALA A 159 8.74 -4.51 6.27
C ALA A 159 9.80 -3.52 5.74
N TYR A 160 9.93 -3.50 4.43
CA TYR A 160 10.69 -2.52 3.65
C TYR A 160 9.75 -1.63 2.83
N ALA A 161 8.58 -2.14 2.45
CA ALA A 161 7.58 -1.40 1.72
C ALA A 161 6.18 -1.70 2.26
N HIS A 162 5.34 -0.66 2.34
CA HIS A 162 3.89 -0.77 2.36
C HIS A 162 3.40 -0.63 0.92
N VAL A 163 2.85 -1.68 0.34
CA VAL A 163 2.44 -1.69 -1.08
C VAL A 163 0.93 -1.67 -1.16
N MET A 164 0.39 -0.63 -1.78
CA MET A 164 -1.03 -0.49 -2.12
C MET A 164 -1.22 -0.91 -3.58
N ALA A 165 -2.24 -1.74 -3.82
CA ALA A 165 -2.64 -2.17 -5.16
C ALA A 165 -4.08 -1.73 -5.43
N TYR A 166 -4.23 -1.00 -6.53
CA TYR A 166 -5.49 -0.55 -7.09
C TYR A 166 -5.88 -1.48 -8.26
N GLY A 167 -6.97 -1.15 -8.96
CA GLY A 167 -7.42 -1.86 -10.16
C GLY A 167 -8.91 -2.17 -10.15
N GLY A 168 -9.54 -2.20 -8.97
CA GLY A 168 -10.99 -2.26 -8.83
C GLY A 168 -11.64 -0.89 -8.96
N SER A 169 -12.82 -0.82 -9.56
CA SER A 169 -13.59 0.40 -9.73
C SER A 169 -14.75 0.45 -8.74
N VAL A 170 -15.02 1.65 -8.21
CA VAL A 170 -16.23 1.93 -7.42
C VAL A 170 -17.07 2.91 -8.21
N ASN A 171 -18.21 2.46 -8.74
CA ASN A 171 -19.14 3.33 -9.46
C ASN A 171 -19.83 4.29 -8.49
N ASP A 172 -19.37 5.54 -8.45
CA ASP A 172 -19.81 6.61 -7.57
C ASP A 172 -21.12 7.28 -8.00
N THR A 173 -21.57 7.01 -9.23
CA THR A 173 -22.89 7.43 -9.73
C THR A 173 -23.96 6.33 -9.61
N GLY A 174 -23.54 5.11 -9.26
CA GLY A 174 -24.38 3.93 -9.14
C GLY A 174 -25.03 3.78 -7.77
N ASP A 175 -25.65 2.61 -7.55
CA ASP A 175 -26.16 2.22 -6.24
C ASP A 175 -24.98 1.94 -5.27
N PRO A 176 -24.82 2.70 -4.17
CA PRO A 176 -23.61 2.61 -3.35
C PRO A 176 -23.38 1.21 -2.75
N ALA A 177 -24.45 0.51 -2.36
CA ALA A 177 -24.35 -0.82 -1.78
C ALA A 177 -23.91 -1.86 -2.81
N ALA A 178 -24.48 -1.83 -4.02
CA ALA A 178 -24.07 -2.69 -5.10
C ALA A 178 -22.64 -2.39 -5.56
N SER A 179 -22.30 -1.12 -5.78
CA SER A 179 -20.96 -0.70 -6.21
C SER A 179 -19.88 -1.12 -5.21
N LEU A 180 -20.12 -0.96 -3.91
CA LEU A 180 -19.17 -1.36 -2.88
C LEU A 180 -19.02 -2.87 -2.78
N ALA A 181 -20.13 -3.61 -2.85
CA ALA A 181 -20.13 -5.07 -2.79
C ALA A 181 -19.40 -5.69 -4.00
N GLU A 182 -19.64 -5.16 -5.20
CA GLU A 182 -18.95 -5.61 -6.41
C GLU A 182 -17.44 -5.37 -6.33
N ALA A 183 -17.03 -4.16 -5.93
CA ALA A 183 -15.60 -3.84 -5.76
C ALA A 183 -14.96 -4.73 -4.68
N ALA A 184 -15.62 -4.89 -3.52
CA ALA A 184 -15.14 -5.72 -2.42
C ALA A 184 -14.93 -7.18 -2.83
N GLU A 185 -15.91 -7.76 -3.54
CA GLU A 185 -15.83 -9.12 -4.05
C GLU A 185 -14.71 -9.27 -5.08
N TRP A 186 -14.53 -8.30 -5.98
CA TRP A 186 -13.44 -8.32 -6.93
C TRP A 186 -12.07 -8.29 -6.23
N TYR A 187 -11.88 -7.40 -5.25
CA TYR A 187 -10.61 -7.36 -4.50
C TYR A 187 -10.37 -8.66 -3.73
N GLU A 188 -11.38 -9.22 -3.04
CA GLU A 188 -11.25 -10.47 -2.29
C GLU A 188 -10.98 -11.69 -3.18
N SER A 189 -11.57 -11.73 -4.38
CA SER A 189 -11.44 -12.86 -5.31
C SER A 189 -10.24 -12.76 -6.25
N VAL A 190 -9.74 -11.55 -6.54
CA VAL A 190 -8.68 -11.32 -7.54
C VAL A 190 -7.35 -10.93 -6.91
N LEU A 191 -7.30 -9.89 -6.05
CA LEU A 191 -6.02 -9.36 -5.55
C LEU A 191 -5.62 -9.90 -4.18
N GLU A 192 -6.57 -10.10 -3.25
CA GLU A 192 -6.26 -10.68 -1.94
C GLU A 192 -5.61 -12.08 -2.01
N PRO A 193 -5.98 -12.99 -2.94
CA PRO A 193 -5.30 -14.27 -3.10
C PRO A 193 -3.83 -14.11 -3.51
N VAL A 194 -3.54 -13.19 -4.44
CA VAL A 194 -2.16 -12.90 -4.87
C VAL A 194 -1.31 -12.48 -3.68
N TRP A 195 -1.85 -11.64 -2.81
CA TRP A 195 -1.16 -11.24 -1.59
C TRP A 195 -0.99 -12.37 -0.57
N ARG A 196 -1.98 -13.25 -0.45
CA ARG A 196 -1.92 -14.44 0.43
C ARG A 196 -0.86 -15.43 -0.05
N ASP A 197 -0.60 -15.49 -1.35
CA ASP A 197 0.44 -16.33 -1.93
C ASP A 197 1.83 -15.67 -1.89
N TRP A 198 1.91 -14.38 -2.22
CA TRP A 198 3.18 -13.65 -2.29
C TRP A 198 3.78 -13.37 -0.90
N ALA A 199 2.94 -13.01 0.08
CA ALA A 199 3.39 -12.57 1.40
C ALA A 199 2.52 -13.13 2.54
N PRO A 200 2.37 -14.48 2.65
CA PRO A 200 1.45 -15.15 3.58
C PRO A 200 1.71 -14.84 5.06
N ASN A 201 2.97 -14.58 5.40
CA ASN A 201 3.42 -14.34 6.78
C ASN A 201 3.52 -12.85 7.13
N MET A 202 3.21 -11.98 6.17
CA MET A 202 3.16 -10.54 6.39
C MET A 202 1.72 -10.14 6.78
N GLY A 203 1.48 -8.84 6.84
CA GLY A 203 0.13 -8.32 7.03
C GLY A 203 -0.05 -7.05 6.22
N ALA A 204 -1.07 -6.27 6.55
CA ALA A 204 -1.49 -5.09 5.82
C ALA A 204 -1.66 -3.91 6.78
N TYR A 205 -1.66 -2.69 6.22
CA TYR A 205 -1.87 -1.49 7.02
C TYR A 205 -3.37 -1.16 7.08
N MET A 206 -3.97 -1.29 8.26
CA MET A 206 -5.43 -1.14 8.43
C MET A 206 -6.01 0.18 7.95
N ASN A 207 -5.22 1.26 7.91
CA ASN A 207 -5.70 2.57 7.46
C ASN A 207 -5.70 2.72 5.94
N GLU A 208 -5.01 1.83 5.22
CA GLU A 208 -4.81 1.87 3.78
C GLU A 208 -4.91 0.45 3.22
N GLY A 209 -6.00 -0.26 3.50
CA GLY A 209 -6.21 -1.65 3.08
C GLY A 209 -7.68 -1.98 2.83
N ASN A 210 -7.95 -3.18 2.31
CA ASN A 210 -9.30 -3.64 2.03
C ASN A 210 -10.00 -4.12 3.31
N PRO A 211 -10.99 -3.39 3.86
CA PRO A 211 -11.65 -3.79 5.09
C PRO A 211 -12.61 -4.98 4.91
N PHE A 212 -12.88 -5.39 3.67
CA PHE A 212 -13.73 -6.54 3.34
C PHE A 212 -12.94 -7.84 3.15
N SER A 213 -11.60 -7.78 3.26
CA SER A 213 -10.74 -8.96 3.16
C SER A 213 -11.14 -10.02 4.16
N SER A 214 -11.32 -11.28 3.73
CA SER A 214 -11.72 -12.37 4.64
C SER A 214 -10.69 -12.65 5.74
N THR A 215 -9.44 -12.19 5.57
CA THR A 215 -8.32 -12.38 6.51
C THR A 215 -7.95 -11.12 7.29
N TRP A 216 -8.80 -10.08 7.27
CA TRP A 216 -8.51 -8.77 7.89
C TRP A 216 -8.02 -8.84 9.34
N LYS A 217 -8.55 -9.76 10.16
CA LYS A 217 -8.12 -9.93 11.57
C LYS A 217 -6.63 -10.26 11.68
N ARG A 218 -6.20 -11.25 10.90
CA ARG A 218 -4.80 -11.68 10.84
C ARG A 218 -3.96 -10.58 10.21
N ASP A 219 -4.42 -10.02 9.10
CA ASP A 219 -3.59 -9.12 8.30
C ASP A 219 -3.37 -7.78 9.00
N TYR A 220 -4.35 -7.24 9.73
CA TYR A 220 -4.24 -5.95 10.41
C TYR A 220 -3.72 -6.04 11.85
N TYR A 221 -3.98 -7.14 12.55
CA TYR A 221 -3.70 -7.25 13.98
C TYR A 221 -2.77 -8.41 14.34
N GLY A 222 -2.62 -9.40 13.46
CA GLY A 222 -1.82 -10.60 13.67
C GLY A 222 -2.16 -11.31 14.98
N ASP A 223 -1.13 -11.84 15.63
CA ASP A 223 -1.25 -12.52 16.93
C ASP A 223 -1.79 -11.61 18.06
N GLY A 224 -1.78 -10.29 17.86
CA GLY A 224 -2.30 -9.31 18.81
C GLY A 224 -3.82 -9.22 18.87
N TYR A 225 -4.55 -9.81 17.90
CA TYR A 225 -5.99 -9.64 17.76
C TYR A 225 -6.76 -10.04 19.03
N GLU A 226 -6.50 -11.23 19.58
CA GLU A 226 -7.24 -11.74 20.74
C GLU A 226 -7.08 -10.84 21.96
N ARG A 227 -5.86 -10.35 22.20
CA ARG A 227 -5.59 -9.41 23.30
C ARG A 227 -6.32 -8.08 23.09
N LEU A 228 -6.37 -7.58 21.86
CA LEU A 228 -7.13 -6.38 21.53
C LEU A 228 -8.64 -6.62 21.72
N ALA A 229 -9.14 -7.79 21.36
CA ALA A 229 -10.55 -8.17 21.53
C ALA A 229 -10.94 -8.25 23.01
N GLU A 230 -10.05 -8.74 23.89
CA GLU A 230 -10.25 -8.67 25.35
C GLU A 230 -10.37 -7.23 25.85
N VAL A 231 -9.46 -6.34 25.39
CA VAL A 231 -9.50 -4.92 25.75
C VAL A 231 -10.80 -4.29 25.25
N LYS A 232 -11.19 -4.55 24.00
CA LYS A 232 -12.45 -4.09 23.41
C LYS A 232 -13.66 -4.52 24.25
N ARG A 233 -13.76 -5.81 24.61
CA ARG A 233 -14.86 -6.33 25.45
C ARG A 233 -14.88 -5.70 26.84
N ARG A 234 -13.71 -5.38 27.40
CA ARG A 234 -13.62 -4.75 28.73
C ARG A 234 -14.10 -3.30 28.74
N TYR A 235 -13.78 -2.54 27.70
CA TYR A 235 -14.04 -1.09 27.66
C TYR A 235 -15.25 -0.69 26.81
N ASP A 236 -15.69 -1.54 25.88
CA ASP A 236 -16.89 -1.38 25.07
C ASP A 236 -17.67 -2.72 24.99
N PRO A 237 -18.21 -3.20 26.11
CA PRO A 237 -18.91 -4.50 26.19
C PRO A 237 -20.18 -4.57 25.33
N ASN A 238 -20.77 -3.41 25.01
CA ASN A 238 -22.00 -3.31 24.22
C ASN A 238 -21.71 -3.11 22.72
N GLY A 239 -20.45 -2.99 22.32
CA GLY A 239 -20.06 -2.79 20.92
C GLY A 239 -20.53 -1.45 20.34
N SER A 240 -20.63 -0.41 21.15
CA SER A 240 -21.12 0.91 20.72
C SER A 240 -20.17 1.63 19.75
N LEU A 241 -18.88 1.27 19.75
CA LEU A 241 -17.90 1.81 18.81
C LEU A 241 -17.63 0.77 17.71
N TRP A 242 -18.32 0.89 16.58
CA TRP A 242 -18.17 -0.03 15.44
C TRP A 242 -17.50 0.67 14.25
N VAL A 243 -16.58 -0.04 13.59
CA VAL A 243 -15.96 0.34 12.31
C VAL A 243 -15.70 -0.94 11.50
N TYR A 244 -15.70 -0.85 10.18
CA TYR A 244 -15.32 -1.95 9.31
C TYR A 244 -13.90 -2.45 9.62
N ALA A 245 -13.72 -3.78 9.63
CA ALA A 245 -12.47 -4.46 10.02
C ALA A 245 -11.87 -3.98 11.35
N GLY A 246 -12.69 -3.41 12.23
CA GLY A 246 -12.32 -3.05 13.59
C GLY A 246 -12.29 -4.27 14.49
N VAL A 247 -11.52 -4.20 15.58
CA VAL A 247 -11.52 -5.28 16.58
C VAL A 247 -12.94 -5.55 17.10
N GLY A 248 -13.43 -6.79 16.92
CA GLY A 248 -14.78 -7.23 17.26
C GLY A 248 -15.90 -6.76 16.30
N SER A 249 -15.57 -6.19 15.14
CA SER A 249 -16.58 -5.70 14.19
C SER A 249 -17.41 -6.82 13.56
N ASP A 250 -16.89 -8.03 13.50
CA ASP A 250 -17.54 -9.24 12.94
C ASP A 250 -18.67 -9.81 13.81
N LEU A 251 -18.89 -9.25 15.00
CA LEU A 251 -20.09 -9.53 15.80
C LEU A 251 -21.32 -8.77 15.28
N TRP A 252 -21.14 -7.95 14.25
CA TRP A 252 -22.16 -7.07 13.71
C TRP A 252 -22.14 -7.06 12.19
N GLU A 253 -23.30 -6.84 11.59
CA GLU A 253 -23.51 -6.68 10.17
C GLU A 253 -24.13 -5.30 9.92
N PHE A 254 -23.49 -4.51 9.06
CA PHE A 254 -24.01 -3.21 8.64
C PHE A 254 -24.62 -3.32 7.25
N ASP A 255 -25.90 -3.00 7.13
CA ASP A 255 -26.57 -2.89 5.84
C ASP A 255 -26.54 -1.43 5.37
N LEU A 256 -25.76 -1.17 4.32
CA LEU A 256 -25.64 0.16 3.73
C LEU A 256 -26.97 0.68 3.15
N ARG A 257 -27.92 -0.19 2.79
CA ARG A 257 -29.22 0.22 2.24
C ARG A 257 -30.17 0.72 3.31
N SER A 258 -30.35 -0.04 4.39
CA SER A 258 -31.22 0.36 5.51
C SER A 258 -30.54 1.29 6.50
N GLY A 259 -29.21 1.30 6.53
CA GLY A 259 -28.40 1.99 7.54
C GLY A 259 -28.42 1.30 8.92
N LEU A 260 -28.94 0.08 9.00
CA LEU A 260 -29.00 -0.67 10.26
C LEU A 260 -27.68 -1.39 10.54
N LEU A 261 -27.26 -1.33 11.80
CA LEU A 261 -26.19 -2.16 12.35
C LEU A 261 -26.82 -3.21 13.26
N CYS A 262 -26.79 -4.47 12.82
CA CYS A 262 -27.43 -5.59 13.50
C CYS A 262 -26.36 -6.51 14.09
N ARG A 263 -26.65 -7.11 15.25
CA ARG A 263 -25.77 -8.12 15.83
C ARG A 263 -25.98 -9.46 15.13
N VAL A 264 -24.90 -10.15 14.78
CA VAL A 264 -24.90 -11.51 14.19
C VAL A 264 -24.99 -12.58 15.27
#